data_AF-A0A967FHM8-F1
#
_entry.id   AF-A0A967FHM8-F1
#
_cell.length_a   1.000
_cell.length_b   1.000
_cell.length_c   1.000
_cell.angle_alpha   90.00
_cell.angle_beta   90.00
_cell.angle_gamma   90.00
#
_symmetry.space_group_name_H-M   'P 1'
#
loop_
_entity.id
_entity.type
_entity.pdbx_description
1 polymer ?
#
loop_
_entity_poly.entity_id
_entity_poly.type
_entity_poly.pdbx_seq_one_letter_code
_entity_poly.pdbx_strand_id
1 'polypeptide(L)'
;AEILVSPRTEGTSVPLKIYSYLQSGKPIVATRLPAHTQVLDDSMAVLVEPTSESLAEGIVCLMKNKEFGYRLGEKAQQVSREHYSMDSYL
;
A
#
# COMPACT_ATOMS: atom_id res chain seq x y z
N ALA A 1 -3.66 7.52 -11.54
CA ALA A 1 -3.77 7.81 -10.10
C ALA A 1 -2.41 8.19 -9.52
N GLU A 2 -2.40 9.16 -8.60
CA GLU A 2 -1.23 9.61 -7.83
C GLU A 2 -1.10 8.91 -6.46
N ILE A 3 -2.23 8.49 -5.87
CA ILE A 3 -2.30 7.69 -4.64
C ILE A 3 -3.24 6.51 -4.92
N LEU A 4 -2.86 5.31 -4.46
CA LEU A 4 -3.66 4.09 -4.59
C LEU A 4 -4.31 3.77 -3.24
N VAL A 5 -5.59 3.42 -3.25
CA VAL A 5 -6.36 3.19 -2.02
C VAL A 5 -6.95 1.78 -2.00
N SER A 6 -6.88 1.10 -0.86
CA SER A 6 -7.57 -0.16 -0.61
C SER A 6 -8.39 -0.11 0.69
N PRO A 7 -9.64 0.37 0.63
CA PRO A 7 -10.46 0.62 1.81
C PRO A 7 -11.26 -0.64 2.22
N ARG A 8 -10.62 -1.63 2.82
CA ARG A 8 -11.37 -2.80 3.34
C ARG A 8 -11.86 -2.52 4.75
N THR A 9 -13.07 -2.97 5.06
CA THR A 9 -13.62 -2.90 6.42
C THR A 9 -13.35 -4.18 7.22
N GLU A 10 -13.10 -5.29 6.53
CA GLU A 10 -12.88 -6.61 7.14
C GLU A 10 -12.08 -7.57 6.24
N GLY A 11 -11.73 -8.72 6.82
CA GLY A 11 -11.17 -9.87 6.13
C GLY A 11 -9.69 -10.12 6.41
N THR A 12 -9.25 -11.32 6.03
CA THR A 12 -7.88 -11.82 6.24
C THR A 12 -7.18 -12.20 4.93
N SER A 13 -7.92 -12.41 3.83
CA SER A 13 -7.31 -12.74 2.54
C SER A 13 -6.69 -11.52 1.88
N VAL A 14 -5.45 -11.66 1.42
CA VAL A 14 -4.73 -10.58 0.74
C VAL A 14 -5.43 -10.24 -0.59
N PRO A 15 -5.83 -8.98 -0.81
CA PRO A 15 -6.40 -8.57 -2.09
C PRO A 15 -5.33 -8.60 -3.18
N LEU A 16 -5.54 -9.34 -4.28
CA LEU A 16 -4.55 -9.48 -5.36
C LEU A 16 -4.08 -8.15 -5.96
N LYS A 17 -4.93 -7.11 -5.93
CA LYS A 17 -4.56 -5.76 -6.40
C LYS A 17 -3.37 -5.15 -5.66
N ILE A 18 -3.06 -5.60 -4.45
CA ILE A 18 -1.92 -5.11 -3.66
C ILE A 18 -0.60 -5.35 -4.39
N TYR A 19 -0.44 -6.48 -5.09
CA TYR A 19 0.77 -6.74 -5.86
C TYR A 19 0.96 -5.75 -7.01
N SER A 20 -0.11 -5.42 -7.74
CA SER A 20 -0.06 -4.38 -8.77
C SER A 20 0.19 -2.98 -8.17
N TYR A 21 -0.26 -2.73 -6.94
CA TYR A 21 0.02 -1.46 -6.25
C TYR A 21 1.50 -1.35 -5.91
N LEU A 22 2.10 -2.40 -5.33
CA LEU A 22 3.53 -2.46 -5.04
C LEU A 22 4.37 -2.24 -6.30
N GLN A 23 4.06 -2.96 -7.39
CA GLN A 23 4.77 -2.85 -8.67
C GLN A 23 4.73 -1.43 -9.26
N SER A 24 3.64 -0.70 -9.03
CA SER A 24 3.46 0.65 -9.58
C SER A 24 4.41 1.69 -8.99
N GLY A 25 4.99 1.42 -7.81
CA GLY A 25 5.82 2.36 -7.06
C GLY A 25 5.09 3.63 -6.63
N LYS A 26 3.76 3.61 -6.59
CA LYS A 26 2.95 4.74 -6.17
C LYS A 26 2.64 4.63 -4.68
N PRO A 27 2.46 5.78 -3.99
CA PRO A 27 2.00 5.78 -2.60
C PRO A 27 0.70 5.00 -2.42
N ILE A 28 0.62 4.21 -1.35
CA ILE A 28 -0.52 3.36 -1.02
C ILE A 28 -1.12 3.80 0.31
N VAL A 29 -2.45 3.92 0.37
CA VAL A 29 -3.23 3.96 1.61
C VAL A 29 -4.06 2.69 1.70
N ALA A 30 -3.92 1.94 2.79
CA ALA A 30 -4.71 0.75 3.04
C ALA A 30 -5.09 0.68 4.51
N THR A 31 -6.08 -0.15 4.82
CA THR A 31 -6.53 -0.35 6.19
C THR A 31 -5.59 -1.30 6.93
N ARG A 32 -5.40 -1.13 8.24
CA ARG A 32 -4.55 -1.96 9.09
C ARG A 32 -5.30 -3.23 9.50
N LEU A 33 -5.66 -4.02 8.50
CA LEU A 33 -6.31 -5.31 8.67
C LEU A 33 -5.33 -6.44 8.35
N PRO A 34 -5.55 -7.67 8.87
CA PRO A 34 -4.75 -8.83 8.49
C PRO A 34 -4.68 -9.05 6.97
N ALA A 35 -5.74 -8.72 6.23
CA ALA A 35 -5.76 -8.76 4.77
C ALA A 35 -4.67 -7.88 4.11
N HIS A 36 -4.22 -6.82 4.77
CA HIS A 36 -3.19 -5.90 4.25
C HIS A 36 -1.84 -6.13 4.89
N THR A 37 -1.78 -6.33 6.22
CA THR A 37 -0.52 -6.40 6.98
C THR A 37 0.30 -7.67 6.73
N GLN A 38 -0.27 -8.67 6.06
CA GLN A 38 0.49 -9.85 5.59
C GLN A 38 1.48 -9.52 4.46
N VAL A 39 1.27 -8.42 3.74
CA VAL A 39 2.12 -8.01 2.61
C VAL A 39 2.61 -6.57 2.77
N LEU A 40 1.79 -5.68 3.29
CA LEU A 40 2.13 -4.29 3.52
C LEU A 40 2.61 -4.06 4.96
N ASP A 41 3.55 -3.14 5.11
CA ASP A 41 3.95 -2.58 6.39
C ASP A 41 4.07 -1.05 6.30
N ASP A 42 4.39 -0.42 7.42
CA ASP A 42 4.51 1.04 7.54
C ASP A 42 5.70 1.62 6.75
N SER A 43 6.59 0.79 6.20
CA SER A 43 7.68 1.22 5.30
C SER A 43 7.24 1.31 3.84
N MET A 44 6.14 0.66 3.48
CA MET A 44 5.64 0.58 2.09
C MET A 44 4.30 1.29 1.87
N ALA A 45 3.51 1.49 2.92
CA ALA A 45 2.18 2.07 2.83
C ALA A 45 1.80 2.86 4.07
N VAL A 46 0.83 3.76 3.91
CA VAL A 46 0.11 4.37 5.03
C VAL A 46 -1.00 3.42 5.44
N LEU A 47 -0.85 2.79 6.62
CA LEU A 47 -1.80 1.84 7.17
C LEU A 47 -2.66 2.48 8.26
N VAL A 48 -3.97 2.54 8.03
CA VAL A 48 -4.94 3.30 8.84
C VAL A 48 -6.06 2.43 9.38
N GLU A 49 -6.83 2.91 10.36
CA GLU A 49 -8.03 2.22 10.82
C GLU A 49 -9.07 2.06 9.68
N PRO A 50 -9.95 1.03 9.73
CA PRO A 50 -10.96 0.76 8.71
C PRO A 50 -12.17 1.70 8.81
N THR A 51 -11.92 3.01 8.88
CA THR A 51 -12.92 4.08 8.96
C THR A 51 -12.75 5.04 7.79
N SER A 52 -13.84 5.72 7.41
CA SER A 52 -13.79 6.77 6.39
C SER A 52 -12.85 7.91 6.77
N GLU A 53 -12.84 8.27 8.04
CA GLU A 53 -12.08 9.38 8.59
C GLU A 53 -10.57 9.09 8.49
N SER A 54 -10.14 7.91 8.96
CA SER A 54 -8.72 7.55 8.94
C SER A 54 -8.21 7.31 7.52
N LEU A 55 -9.04 6.80 6.60
CA LEU A 55 -8.72 6.74 5.17
C LEU A 55 -8.52 8.13 4.56
N ALA A 56 -9.41 9.07 4.85
CA ALA A 56 -9.29 10.44 4.38
C ALA A 56 -8.01 11.11 4.92
N GLU A 57 -7.71 10.92 6.21
CA GLU A 57 -6.48 11.42 6.84
C GLU A 57 -5.23 10.85 6.18
N GLY A 58 -5.20 9.54 5.89
CA GLY A 58 -4.10 8.89 5.19
C GLY A 58 -3.87 9.46 3.78
N ILE A 59 -4.94 9.71 3.03
CA ILE A 59 -4.87 10.34 1.71
C ILE A 59 -4.34 11.78 1.82
N VAL A 60 -4.89 12.58 2.75
CA VAL A 60 -4.47 13.97 2.97
C VAL A 60 -3.00 14.06 3.40
N CYS A 61 -2.53 13.12 4.23
CA CYS A 61 -1.13 13.03 4.63
C CYS A 61 -0.21 12.92 3.41
N LEU A 62 -0.51 12.00 2.49
CA LEU A 62 0.29 11.79 1.27
C LEU A 62 0.17 12.94 0.28
N MET A 63 -0.99 13.60 0.19
CA MET A 63 -1.15 14.80 -0.64
C MET A 63 -0.31 15.98 -0.13
N LYS A 64 -0.20 16.13 1.21
CA LYS A 64 0.58 17.21 1.85
C LYS A 64 2.08 16.91 1.91
N ASN A 65 2.47 15.64 1.90
CA ASN A 65 3.87 15.22 2.01
C ASN A 65 4.26 14.29 0.86
N LYS A 66 4.47 14.87 -0.33
CA LYS A 66 4.79 14.12 -1.55
C LYS A 66 6.10 13.34 -1.42
N GLU A 67 7.12 13.91 -0.78
CA GLU A 67 8.41 13.25 -0.60
C GLU A 67 8.28 11.98 0.24
N PHE A 68 7.52 12.03 1.34
CA PHE A 68 7.20 10.84 2.12
C PHE A 68 6.49 9.79 1.28
N GLY A 69 5.48 10.19 0.50
CA GLY A 69 4.80 9.29 -0.43
C GLY A 69 5.73 8.64 -1.45
N TYR A 70 6.67 9.40 -2.02
CA TYR A 70 7.65 8.86 -2.97
C TYR A 70 8.56 7.82 -2.32
N ARG A 71 9.03 8.05 -1.09
CA ARG A 71 9.85 7.07 -0.36
C ARG A 71 9.08 5.75 -0.10
N LEU A 72 7.81 5.84 0.31
CA LEU A 72 6.97 4.65 0.48
C LEU A 72 6.78 3.91 -0.85
N GLY A 73 6.51 4.64 -1.92
CA GLY A 73 6.33 4.10 -3.26
C GLY A 73 7.59 3.40 -3.79
N GLU A 74 8.77 4.01 -3.64
CA GLU A 74 10.05 3.38 -4.00
C GLU A 74 10.27 2.09 -3.23
N LYS A 75 10.05 2.11 -1.91
CA LYS A 75 10.21 0.92 -1.07
C LYS A 75 9.24 -0.19 -1.47
N ALA A 76 7.98 0.14 -1.72
CA ALA A 76 6.97 -0.78 -2.21
C ALA A 76 7.37 -1.43 -3.54
N GLN A 77 7.91 -0.63 -4.48
CA GLN A 77 8.38 -1.13 -5.76
C GLN A 77 9.61 -2.02 -5.64
N GLN A 78 10.54 -1.65 -4.76
CA GLN A 78 11.72 -2.47 -4.48
C GLN A 78 11.31 -3.84 -3.96
N VAL A 79 10.45 -3.89 -2.94
CA VAL A 79 9.94 -5.16 -2.38
C VAL A 79 9.19 -5.96 -3.44
N SER A 80 8.41 -5.29 -4.31
CA SER A 80 7.76 -5.97 -5.44
C SER A 80 8.74 -6.69 -6.36
N ARG A 81 9.88 -6.06 -6.69
CA ARG A 81 10.89 -6.66 -7.57
C ARG A 81 11.61 -7.82 -6.90
N GLU A 82 11.91 -7.68 -5.61
CA GLU A 82 12.66 -8.68 -4.83
C GLU A 82 11.84 -9.94 -4.53
N HIS A 83 10.53 -9.80 -4.26
CA HIS A 83 9.70 -10.90 -3.74
C HIS A 83 8.58 -11.36 -4.68
N TYR A 84 8.14 -10.52 -5.62
CA TYR A 84 6.93 -10.77 -6.41
C TYR A 84 7.15 -10.52 -7.92
N SER A 85 8.40 -10.60 -8.39
CA SER A 85 8.71 -10.54 -9.83
C SER A 85 8.28 -11.84 -10.52
N MET A 86 7.86 -11.75 -11.78
CA MET A 86 7.49 -12.96 -12.56
C MET A 86 8.70 -13.90 -12.78
N ASP A 87 9.92 -13.35 -12.77
CA ASP A 87 11.15 -14.12 -12.93
C ASP A 87 11.45 -15.04 -11.73
N SER A 88 10.85 -14.82 -10.55
CA SER A 88 11.02 -15.74 -9.41
C SER A 88 10.17 -17.00 -9.52
N TYR A 89 9.32 -17.12 -10.55
CA TYR A 89 8.42 -18.25 -10.80
C TYR A 89 8.75 -19.04 -12.08
N LEU A 90 9.86 -18.73 -12.77
CA LEU A 90 10.43 -19.48 -13.89
C LEU A 90 11.64 -20.29 -13.43
#